data_AF-A0A969RKI9-F1
#
_entry.id   AF-A0A969RKI9-F1
#
_cell.length_a   1.000
_cell.length_b   1.000
_cell.length_c   1.000
_cell.angle_alpha   90.00
_cell.angle_beta   90.00
_cell.angle_gamma   90.00
#
_symmetry.space_group_name_H-M   'P 1'
#
loop_
_entity.id
_entity.type
_entity.pdbx_description
1 polymer ?
#
loop_
_entity_poly.entity_id
_entity_poly.type
_entity_poly.pdbx_seq_one_letter_code
_entity_poly.pdbx_strand_id
1 'polypeptide(L)'
;MSKSVENNSPSSPESLLGQWVHQTIDRQGLRVKLKLRGNNLHILCQGNSCPDQIELFNRLIPALKETDLNALISAEHPQIYQIRLYGCKVGRDHPDWTASIYLNQLDRHHKQLCLWNEEMKSQKVRESRSDSPSPHPPIP
;
A
#
# COMPACT_ATOMS: atom_id res chain seq x y z
N MET A 1 -38.99 -19.82 -0.16
CA MET A 1 -38.05 -19.31 0.87
C MET A 1 -36.69 -19.90 0.52
N SER A 2 -35.59 -19.18 0.31
CA SER A 2 -35.16 -17.87 0.81
C SER A 2 -34.23 -17.25 -0.23
N LYS A 3 -34.33 -15.93 -0.42
CA LYS A 3 -33.41 -15.17 -1.27
C LYS A 3 -32.02 -15.24 -0.65
N SER A 4 -31.05 -15.86 -1.34
CA SER A 4 -29.63 -15.60 -1.08
C SER A 4 -29.38 -14.15 -1.46
N VAL A 5 -29.38 -13.28 -0.46
CA VAL A 5 -28.84 -11.93 -0.60
C VAL A 5 -27.36 -12.13 -0.89
N GLU A 6 -26.99 -11.99 -2.16
CA GLU A 6 -25.61 -11.74 -2.54
C GLU A 6 -25.17 -10.50 -1.76
N ASN A 7 -24.30 -10.75 -0.78
CA ASN A 7 -23.68 -9.74 0.06
C ASN A 7 -22.81 -8.85 -0.85
N ASN A 8 -23.42 -7.85 -1.49
CA ASN A 8 -22.78 -6.75 -2.20
C ASN A 8 -22.09 -5.83 -1.17
N SER A 9 -21.13 -6.37 -0.43
CA SER A 9 -20.27 -5.56 0.41
C SER A 9 -19.41 -4.68 -0.51
N PRO A 10 -19.29 -3.37 -0.27
CA PRO A 10 -18.45 -2.46 -1.07
C PRO A 10 -16.96 -2.75 -0.92
N SER A 11 -16.59 -3.73 -0.10
CA SER A 11 -15.21 -4.23 0.06
C SER A 11 -15.04 -5.65 -0.49
N SER A 12 -16.05 -6.21 -1.15
CA SER A 12 -15.92 -7.45 -1.91
C SER A 12 -14.97 -7.22 -3.10
N PRO A 13 -14.18 -8.23 -3.52
CA PRO A 13 -13.29 -8.10 -4.67
C PRO A 13 -14.03 -7.77 -5.97
N GLU A 14 -15.30 -8.16 -6.07
CA GLU A 14 -16.21 -7.91 -7.20
C GLU A 14 -16.68 -6.43 -7.28
N SER A 15 -16.60 -5.67 -6.18
CA SER A 15 -17.06 -4.27 -6.12
C SER A 15 -16.10 -3.32 -6.85
N LEU A 16 -16.57 -2.14 -7.30
CA LEU A 16 -15.70 -1.14 -7.94
C LEU A 16 -14.50 -0.76 -7.06
N LEU A 17 -14.72 -0.55 -5.77
CA LEU A 17 -13.62 -0.29 -4.82
C LEU A 17 -12.66 -1.47 -4.73
N GLY A 18 -13.19 -2.69 -4.63
CA GLY A 18 -12.39 -3.92 -4.60
C GLY A 18 -11.54 -4.07 -5.85
N GLN A 19 -12.12 -3.86 -7.03
CA GLN A 19 -11.43 -3.92 -8.32
C GLN A 19 -10.35 -2.85 -8.42
N TRP A 20 -10.65 -1.60 -8.03
CA TRP A 20 -9.67 -0.51 -8.05
C TRP A 20 -8.48 -0.78 -7.13
N VAL A 21 -8.71 -1.29 -5.92
CA VAL A 21 -7.62 -1.64 -5.00
C VAL A 21 -6.78 -2.77 -5.55
N HIS A 22 -7.39 -3.81 -6.11
CA HIS A 22 -6.63 -4.86 -6.79
C HIS A 22 -5.84 -4.27 -7.96
N GLN A 23 -6.43 -3.47 -8.85
CA GLN A 23 -5.68 -2.86 -9.95
C GLN A 23 -4.51 -1.97 -9.49
N THR A 24 -4.65 -1.29 -8.34
CA THR A 24 -3.62 -0.39 -7.80
C THR A 24 -2.49 -1.14 -7.08
N ILE A 25 -2.82 -2.21 -6.36
CA ILE A 25 -1.91 -2.92 -5.45
C ILE A 25 -1.46 -4.28 -5.99
N ASP A 26 -2.30 -4.95 -6.79
CA ASP A 26 -2.14 -6.34 -7.18
C ASP A 26 -0.82 -6.54 -7.93
N ARG A 27 -0.04 -7.45 -7.38
CA ARG A 27 1.27 -7.85 -7.85
C ARG A 27 1.29 -9.37 -7.74
N GLN A 28 1.94 -10.03 -8.70
CA GLN A 28 2.09 -11.48 -8.66
C GLN A 28 2.62 -11.93 -7.29
N GLY A 29 1.81 -12.72 -6.58
CA GLY A 29 2.16 -13.27 -5.26
C GLY A 29 1.73 -12.42 -4.04
N LEU A 30 0.99 -11.32 -4.23
CA LEU A 30 0.41 -10.54 -3.14
C LEU A 30 -1.10 -10.80 -3.03
N ARG A 31 -1.55 -11.31 -1.88
CA ARG A 31 -2.97 -11.44 -1.55
C ARG A 31 -3.46 -10.16 -0.90
N VAL A 32 -4.44 -9.50 -1.52
CA VAL A 32 -5.06 -8.29 -0.98
C VAL A 32 -6.42 -8.64 -0.38
N LYS A 33 -6.69 -8.16 0.83
CA LYS A 33 -7.99 -8.27 1.48
C LYS A 33 -8.47 -6.89 1.88
N LEU A 34 -9.73 -6.59 1.57
CA LEU A 34 -10.35 -5.33 1.90
C LEU A 34 -11.41 -5.51 2.99
N LYS A 35 -11.58 -4.50 3.82
CA LYS A 35 -12.71 -4.40 4.73
C LYS A 35 -13.08 -2.95 4.98
N LEU A 36 -14.31 -2.57 4.66
CA LEU A 36 -14.84 -1.26 5.02
C LEU A 36 -15.44 -1.31 6.43
N ARG A 37 -15.04 -0.39 7.32
CA ARG A 37 -15.63 -0.22 8.67
C ARG A 37 -15.89 1.26 8.94
N GLY A 38 -17.15 1.67 8.90
CA GLY A 38 -17.52 3.08 8.97
C GLY A 38 -16.80 3.87 7.87
N ASN A 39 -16.18 5.00 8.23
CA ASN A 39 -15.41 5.85 7.32
C ASN A 39 -13.97 5.36 7.06
N ASN A 40 -13.62 4.15 7.52
CA ASN A 40 -12.26 3.61 7.43
C ASN A 40 -12.20 2.42 6.47
N LEU A 41 -11.34 2.50 5.47
CA LEU A 41 -11.02 1.38 4.59
C LEU A 41 -9.78 0.65 5.12
N HIS A 42 -9.93 -0.62 5.47
CA HIS A 42 -8.83 -1.48 5.87
C HIS A 42 -8.36 -2.31 4.67
N ILE A 43 -7.06 -2.25 4.38
CA ILE A 43 -6.43 -2.99 3.29
C ILE A 43 -5.29 -3.82 3.88
N LEU A 44 -5.44 -5.14 3.84
CA LEU A 44 -4.42 -6.09 4.26
C LEU A 44 -3.73 -6.67 3.03
N CYS A 45 -2.42 -6.42 2.92
CA CYS A 45 -1.54 -6.93 1.89
C CYS A 45 -0.68 -8.07 2.46
N GLN A 46 -0.90 -9.30 1.97
CA GLN A 46 -0.16 -10.48 2.39
C GLN A 46 0.72 -11.02 1.27
N GLY A 47 2.04 -11.07 1.46
CA GLY A 47 2.99 -11.56 0.46
C GLY A 47 3.81 -12.75 0.94
N ASN A 48 4.40 -13.50 0.01
CA ASN A 48 5.34 -14.57 0.35
C ASN A 48 6.56 -14.03 1.11
N SER A 49 6.99 -12.82 0.75
CA SER A 49 7.79 -11.91 1.57
C SER A 49 6.90 -10.76 2.06
N CYS A 50 7.23 -10.19 3.22
CA CYS A 50 6.51 -9.00 3.70
C CYS A 50 6.59 -7.90 2.64
N PRO A 51 5.45 -7.33 2.20
CA PRO A 51 5.47 -6.30 1.17
C PRO A 51 6.20 -5.06 1.68
N ASP A 52 6.98 -4.43 0.80
CA ASP A 52 7.67 -3.19 1.12
C ASP A 52 6.65 -2.06 1.31
N GLN A 53 6.73 -1.38 2.46
CA GLN A 53 5.81 -0.31 2.81
C GLN A 53 5.93 0.86 1.83
N ILE A 54 7.15 1.22 1.43
CA ILE A 54 7.42 2.38 0.58
C ILE A 54 6.96 2.10 -0.85
N GLU A 55 7.15 0.89 -1.36
CA GLU A 55 6.62 0.48 -2.65
C GLU A 55 5.10 0.59 -2.72
N LEU A 56 4.39 0.13 -1.68
CA LEU A 56 2.93 0.25 -1.63
C LEU A 56 2.47 1.71 -1.56
N PHE A 57 3.17 2.56 -0.79
CA PHE A 57 2.87 3.99 -0.74
C PHE A 57 3.10 4.68 -2.08
N ASN A 58 4.17 4.31 -2.81
CA ASN A 58 4.46 4.83 -4.16
C ASN A 58 3.40 4.48 -5.19
N ARG A 59 2.60 3.44 -4.97
CA ARG A 59 1.46 3.11 -5.84
C ARG A 59 0.18 3.77 -5.37
N LEU A 60 -0.12 3.64 -4.07
CA LEU A 60 -1.37 4.10 -3.49
C LEU A 60 -1.50 5.62 -3.48
N ILE A 61 -0.47 6.35 -3.04
CA ILE A 61 -0.60 7.80 -2.87
C ILE A 61 -0.89 8.52 -4.20
N PRO A 62 -0.18 8.25 -5.31
CA PRO A 62 -0.52 8.85 -6.60
C PRO A 62 -1.92 8.43 -7.09
N ALA A 63 -2.26 7.14 -7.01
CA ALA A 63 -3.56 6.64 -7.45
C ALA A 63 -4.74 7.27 -6.68
N LEU A 64 -4.56 7.52 -5.37
CA LEU A 64 -5.54 8.21 -4.52
C LEU A 64 -5.68 9.70 -4.84
N LYS A 65 -4.69 10.33 -5.47
CA LYS A 65 -4.82 11.70 -5.97
C LYS A 65 -5.59 11.77 -7.28
N GLU A 66 -5.49 10.72 -8.09
CA GLU A 66 -6.15 10.63 -9.40
C GLU A 66 -7.58 10.07 -9.31
N THR A 67 -7.87 9.27 -8.29
CA THR A 67 -9.16 8.61 -8.11
C THR A 67 -9.84 9.02 -6.80
N ASP A 68 -11.09 9.49 -6.89
CA ASP A 68 -11.93 9.67 -5.70
C ASP A 68 -12.56 8.33 -5.27
N LEU A 69 -12.09 7.79 -4.14
CA LEU A 69 -12.63 6.55 -3.58
C LEU A 69 -14.12 6.65 -3.22
N ASN A 70 -14.62 7.85 -2.91
CA ASN A 70 -16.03 8.03 -2.55
C ASN A 70 -16.95 7.85 -3.76
N ALA A 71 -16.44 8.03 -4.97
CA ALA A 71 -17.16 7.73 -6.20
C ALA A 71 -17.24 6.21 -6.48
N LEU A 72 -16.40 5.41 -5.82
CA LEU A 72 -16.33 3.95 -6.00
C LEU A 72 -17.21 3.16 -5.00
N ILE A 73 -17.83 3.85 -4.05
CA ILE A 73 -18.76 3.27 -3.07
C ILE A 73 -20.19 3.77 -3.32
N SER A 74 -21.17 2.91 -3.07
CA SER A 74 -22.58 3.31 -3.19
C SER A 74 -22.94 4.39 -2.17
N ALA A 75 -23.89 5.26 -2.51
CA ALA A 75 -24.33 6.39 -1.67
C ALA A 75 -24.88 5.99 -0.28
N GLU A 76 -25.20 4.71 -0.08
CA GLU A 76 -25.62 4.15 1.21
C GLU A 76 -24.46 3.99 2.21
N HIS A 77 -23.21 4.09 1.75
CA HIS A 77 -22.03 3.98 2.59
C HIS A 77 -21.48 5.35 3.00
N PRO A 78 -20.99 5.47 4.25
CA PRO A 78 -20.32 6.69 4.67
C PRO A 78 -19.04 6.92 3.86
N GLN A 79 -18.75 8.19 3.59
CA GLN A 79 -17.54 8.58 2.87
C GLN A 79 -16.29 8.04 3.56
N ILE A 80 -15.37 7.49 2.78
CA ILE A 80 -14.06 7.04 3.26
C ILE A 80 -13.24 8.29 3.59
N TYR A 81 -12.70 8.33 4.80
CA TYR A 81 -11.85 9.41 5.29
C TYR A 81 -10.40 8.95 5.46
N GLN A 82 -10.22 7.69 5.87
CA GLN A 82 -8.93 7.12 6.21
C GLN A 82 -8.79 5.72 5.62
N ILE A 83 -7.59 5.41 5.14
CA ILE A 83 -7.17 4.07 4.76
C ILE A 83 -6.17 3.56 5.79
N ARG A 84 -6.39 2.35 6.30
CA ARG A 84 -5.45 1.60 7.14
C ARG A 84 -4.84 0.47 6.32
N LEU A 85 -3.55 0.59 6.05
CA LEU A 85 -2.78 -0.39 5.30
C LEU A 85 -2.00 -1.30 6.25
N TYR A 86 -2.02 -2.59 5.98
CA TYR A 86 -1.35 -3.61 6.79
C TYR A 86 -0.46 -4.45 5.86
N GLY A 87 0.84 -4.51 6.15
CA GLY A 87 1.76 -5.43 5.47
C GLY A 87 2.05 -6.63 6.35
N CYS A 88 1.94 -7.83 5.78
CA CYS A 88 2.11 -9.07 6.53
C CYS A 88 2.72 -10.15 5.64
N LYS A 89 3.69 -10.92 6.15
CA LYS A 89 4.10 -12.17 5.50
C LYS A 89 2.98 -13.22 5.64
N VAL A 90 2.73 -13.98 4.57
CA VAL A 90 1.76 -15.09 4.62
C VAL A 90 2.09 -16.03 5.78
N GLY A 91 1.06 -16.37 6.57
CA GLY A 91 1.17 -17.27 7.73
C GLY A 91 1.48 -16.61 9.07
N ARG A 92 1.61 -15.27 9.14
CA ARG A 92 1.72 -14.52 10.40
C ARG A 92 0.35 -14.09 10.93
N ASP A 93 0.18 -14.16 12.25
CA ASP A 93 -1.02 -13.69 12.94
C ASP A 93 -1.09 -12.16 13.09
N HIS A 94 0.06 -11.50 13.09
CA HIS A 94 0.16 -10.05 13.22
C HIS A 94 0.76 -9.41 11.95
N PRO A 95 0.37 -8.17 11.61
CA PRO A 95 1.04 -7.42 10.56
C PRO A 95 2.48 -7.12 10.98
N ASP A 96 3.40 -7.15 10.02
CA ASP A 96 4.78 -6.73 10.18
C ASP A 96 4.87 -5.20 10.29
N TRP A 97 3.98 -4.49 9.60
CA TRP A 97 3.84 -3.04 9.72
C TRP A 97 2.39 -2.60 9.46
N THR A 98 2.04 -1.44 10.00
CA THR A 98 0.74 -0.81 9.80
C THR A 98 0.92 0.66 9.48
N ALA A 99 0.15 1.18 8.55
CA ALA A 99 0.22 2.57 8.15
C ALA A 99 -1.18 3.16 7.94
N SER A 100 -1.30 4.47 8.14
CA SER A 100 -2.56 5.21 7.93
C SER A 100 -2.36 6.29 6.88
N ILE A 101 -3.30 6.37 5.94
CA ILE A 101 -3.37 7.39 4.90
C ILE A 101 -4.67 8.16 5.11
N TYR A 102 -4.58 9.45 5.36
CA TYR A 102 -5.75 10.32 5.48
C TYR A 102 -6.01 10.98 4.12
N LEU A 103 -7.21 10.82 3.58
CA LEU A 103 -7.54 11.31 2.23
C LEU A 103 -7.52 12.84 2.15
N ASN A 104 -7.81 13.53 3.25
CA ASN A 104 -7.66 14.98 3.34
C ASN A 104 -6.21 15.46 3.51
N GLN A 105 -5.22 14.56 3.57
CA GLN A 105 -3.81 14.88 3.73
C GLN A 105 -2.94 14.26 2.63
N LEU A 106 -3.51 13.89 1.48
CA LEU A 106 -2.77 13.24 0.40
C LEU A 106 -1.55 14.04 -0.09
N ASP A 107 -1.64 15.37 -0.19
CA ASP A 107 -0.49 16.20 -0.56
C ASP A 107 0.65 16.14 0.47
N ARG A 108 0.31 16.05 1.76
CA ARG A 108 1.30 15.87 2.83
C ARG A 108 1.96 14.51 2.73
N HIS A 109 1.16 13.45 2.57
CA HIS A 109 1.67 12.09 2.39
C HIS A 109 2.56 11.98 1.16
N HIS A 110 2.19 12.60 0.04
CA HIS A 110 2.98 12.63 -1.18
C HIS A 110 4.32 13.35 -0.98
N LYS A 111 4.33 14.52 -0.33
CA LYS A 111 5.58 15.23 0.01
C LYS A 111 6.50 14.40 0.90
N GLN A 112 5.96 13.76 1.94
CA GLN A 112 6.74 12.89 2.83
C GLN A 112 7.34 11.70 2.08
N LEU A 113 6.58 11.11 1.16
CA LEU A 113 7.05 10.01 0.32
C LEU A 113 8.18 10.46 -0.63
N CYS A 114 8.08 11.65 -1.22
CA CYS A 114 9.16 12.22 -2.02
C CYS A 114 10.44 12.38 -1.19
N LEU A 115 10.35 12.95 0.02
CA LEU A 115 11.50 13.13 0.92
C LEU A 115 12.13 11.78 1.30
N TRP A 116 11.32 10.78 1.66
CA TRP A 116 11.82 9.43 1.97
C TRP A 116 12.54 8.82 0.76
N ASN A 117 11.95 8.92 -0.43
CA ASN A 117 12.55 8.40 -1.66
C ASN A 117 13.91 9.07 -1.97
N GLU A 118 14.03 10.38 -1.76
CA GLU A 118 15.29 11.13 -1.97
C GLU A 118 16.38 10.75 -0.95
N GLU A 119 16.00 10.57 0.32
CA GLU A 119 16.91 10.13 1.38
C GLU A 119 17.45 8.72 1.10
N MET A 120 16.55 7.77 0.74
CA MET A 120 16.92 6.40 0.41
C MET A 120 17.82 6.32 -0.84
N LYS A 121 17.56 7.14 -1.87
CA LYS A 121 18.45 7.25 -3.04
C LYS A 121 19.83 7.74 -2.62
N SER A 122 19.90 8.73 -1.74
CA SER A 122 21.16 9.32 -1.27
C SER A 122 21.98 8.34 -0.43
N GLN A 123 21.34 7.52 0.40
CA GLN A 123 22.02 6.47 1.17
C GLN A 123 22.61 5.39 0.24
N LYS A 124 21.83 4.92 -0.73
CA LYS A 124 22.29 3.89 -1.67
C LYS A 124 23.50 4.35 -2.50
N VAL A 125 23.55 5.62 -2.92
CA VAL A 125 24.71 6.19 -3.64
C VAL A 125 25.97 6.20 -2.78
N ARG A 126 25.84 6.41 -1.47
CA ARG A 126 26.99 6.43 -0.55
C ARG A 126 27.54 5.03 -0.30
N GLU A 127 26.67 4.04 -0.14
CA GLU A 127 27.08 2.64 0.08
C GLU A 127 27.77 2.05 -1.14
N SER A 128 27.27 2.34 -2.35
CA SER A 128 27.91 1.90 -3.60
C SER A 128 29.30 2.50 -3.87
N ARG A 129 29.67 3.58 -3.18
CA ARG A 129 30.99 4.23 -3.32
C ARG A 129 32.04 3.68 -2.35
N SER A 130 31.64 2.84 -1.40
CA SER A 130 32.54 2.28 -0.38
C SER A 130 33.12 0.90 -0.75
N ASP A 131 32.79 0.35 -1.91
CA ASP A 131 33.24 -0.98 -2.38
C ASP A 131 34.28 -0.89 -3.52
N SER A 132 35.29 -0.02 -3.36
CA SER A 132 36.49 -0.06 -4.21
C SER A 132 37.52 -1.01 -3.58
N PRO A 133 37.99 -2.06 -4.28
CA PRO A 133 39.05 -2.92 -3.76
C PRO A 133 40.36 -2.11 -3.68
N SER A 134 40.97 -2.10 -2.50
CA SER A 134 42.33 -1.58 -2.30
C SER A 134 43.28 -2.15 -3.36
N PRO A 135 44.01 -1.32 -4.13
CA PRO A 135 45.12 -1.82 -4.90
C PRO A 135 46.21 -2.24 -3.91
N HIS A 136 46.42 -3.54 -3.77
CA HIS A 136 47.61 -4.06 -3.11
C HIS A 136 48.84 -3.42 -3.77
N PRO A 137 49.81 -2.89 -3.00
CA PRO A 137 51.06 -2.46 -3.58
C PRO A 137 51.86 -3.70 -4.02
N PRO A 138 52.57 -3.65 -5.16
CA PRO A 138 53.56 -4.68 -5.46
C PRO A 138 54.73 -4.52 -4.47
N ILE A 139 55.21 -5.64 -3.94
CA ILE A 139 56.41 -5.74 -3.09
C ILE A 139 57.26 -6.89 -3.66
N PRO A 140 58.61 -6.81 -3.65
CA PRO A 140 59.50 -5.70 -3.99
C PRO A 140 60.21 -5.91 -5.34
#